data_AF-A0A1M5C013-F1
#
_entry.id   AF-A0A1M5C013-F1
#
_cell.length_a   1.000
_cell.length_b   1.000
_cell.length_c   1.000
_cell.angle_alpha   90.00
_cell.angle_beta   90.00
_cell.angle_gamma   90.00
#
_symmetry.space_group_name_H-M   'P 1'
#
loop_
_entity.id
_entity.type
_entity.pdbx_description
1 polymer ?
#
loop_
_entity_poly.entity_id
_entity_poly.type
_entity_poly.pdbx_seq_one_letter_code
_entity_poly.pdbx_strand_id
1 'polypeptide(L)'
;MIRGVYYNTHETFTNSQLLLTKSFWDRIGVGLSGLCAIHCLLVPIFVSLLPLYPVAEYIHEWTHPVLLMLIIPAVYFSIRPGYEYNFITALLLSGLSILFLTWGLHDWLSQKEETWVTFLGSMLLIGGHWLNYKSHSARACSVAEEY
;
A
#
# COMPACT_ATOMS: atom_id res chain seq x y z
N MET A 1 30.50 19.54 27.64
CA MET A 1 30.30 18.50 26.59
C MET A 1 29.02 18.85 25.84
N ILE A 2 29.07 19.84 24.94
CA ILE A 2 27.92 20.28 24.13
C ILE A 2 28.24 19.81 22.71
N ARG A 3 27.80 18.59 22.38
CA ARG A 3 28.05 17.98 21.07
C ARG A 3 27.10 18.59 20.04
N GLY A 4 27.67 19.32 19.08
CA GLY A 4 27.26 19.32 17.66
C GLY A 4 25.84 19.78 17.32
N VAL A 5 25.56 21.08 17.44
CA VAL A 5 24.40 21.73 16.80
C VAL A 5 24.87 22.49 15.55
N TYR A 6 25.46 21.75 14.61
CA TYR A 6 25.80 22.22 13.25
C TYR A 6 25.26 21.23 12.21
N TYR A 7 24.11 20.60 12.49
CA TYR A 7 23.43 19.81 11.47
C TYR A 7 22.86 20.76 10.40
N ASN A 8 23.25 20.51 9.16
CA ASN A 8 23.02 21.34 7.98
C ASN A 8 21.53 21.68 7.82
N THR A 9 21.20 22.98 7.76
CA THR A 9 19.87 23.47 7.37
C THR A 9 19.40 22.94 6.01
N HIS A 10 20.34 22.57 5.14
CA HIS A 10 20.07 21.88 3.87
C HIS A 10 19.58 20.43 4.05
N GLU A 11 20.09 19.69 5.05
CA GLU A 11 19.66 18.31 5.29
C GLU A 11 18.27 18.27 5.91
N THR A 12 17.93 19.19 6.82
CA THR A 12 16.59 19.26 7.43
C THR A 12 15.51 19.68 6.42
N PHE A 13 15.79 20.65 5.53
CA PHE A 13 14.87 21.01 4.45
C PHE A 13 14.63 19.84 3.49
N THR A 14 15.69 19.14 3.07
CA THR A 14 15.59 17.99 2.16
C THR A 14 14.82 16.83 2.79
N ASN A 15 15.06 16.57 4.08
CA ASN A 15 14.30 15.55 4.82
C ASN A 15 12.81 15.89 4.87
N SER A 16 12.43 17.13 5.20
CA SER A 16 11.02 17.54 5.26
C SER A 16 10.27 17.33 3.93
N GLN A 17 10.89 17.71 2.79
CA GLN A 17 10.34 17.47 1.45
C GLN A 17 10.21 15.96 1.14
N LEU A 18 11.18 15.16 1.59
CA LEU A 18 11.14 13.69 1.48
C LEU A 18 10.04 13.06 2.34
N LEU A 19 9.77 13.59 3.54
CA LEU A 19 8.66 13.12 4.39
C LEU A 19 7.30 13.42 3.72
N LEU A 20 7.14 14.62 3.16
CA LEU A 20 5.90 15.05 2.50
C LEU A 20 5.61 14.24 1.24
N THR A 21 6.60 14.04 0.38
CA THR A 21 6.46 13.22 -0.83
C THR A 21 6.11 11.76 -0.50
N LYS A 22 6.76 11.17 0.51
CA LYS A 22 6.40 9.82 0.97
C LYS A 22 4.98 9.74 1.54
N SER A 23 4.55 10.74 2.30
CA SER A 23 3.17 10.81 2.82
C SER A 23 2.11 10.87 1.72
N PHE A 24 2.43 11.46 0.57
CA PHE A 24 1.56 11.48 -0.61
C PHE A 24 1.42 10.08 -1.22
N TRP A 25 2.53 9.37 -1.40
CA TRP A 25 2.51 7.98 -1.87
C TRP A 25 1.79 7.03 -0.93
N ASP A 26 1.88 7.23 0.39
CA ASP A 26 1.10 6.47 1.37
C ASP A 26 -0.41 6.69 1.21
N ARG A 27 -0.85 7.92 0.95
CA ARG A 27 -2.28 8.23 0.71
C ARG A 27 -2.79 7.60 -0.58
N ILE A 28 -1.98 7.61 -1.64
CA ILE A 28 -2.28 6.90 -2.89
C ILE A 28 -2.38 5.40 -2.61
N GLY A 29 -1.40 4.83 -1.91
CA GLY A 29 -1.38 3.41 -1.55
C GLY A 29 -2.65 2.97 -0.81
N VAL A 30 -3.06 3.72 0.23
CA VAL A 30 -4.33 3.46 0.95
C VAL A 30 -5.54 3.52 0.01
N GLY A 31 -5.61 4.52 -0.88
CA GLY A 31 -6.72 4.66 -1.83
C GLY A 31 -6.80 3.51 -2.82
N LEU A 32 -5.68 3.13 -3.43
CA LEU A 32 -5.59 2.01 -4.39
C LEU A 32 -5.92 0.68 -3.73
N SER A 33 -5.35 0.40 -2.56
CA SER A 33 -5.63 -0.84 -1.82
C SER A 33 -7.08 -0.89 -1.33
N GLY A 34 -7.66 0.25 -0.93
CA GLY A 34 -9.08 0.36 -0.60
C GLY A 34 -9.98 0.08 -1.81
N LEU A 35 -9.66 0.64 -2.97
CA LEU A 35 -10.38 0.37 -4.22
C LEU A 35 -10.30 -1.12 -4.60
N CYS A 36 -9.12 -1.73 -4.45
CA CYS A 36 -8.92 -3.17 -4.65
C CYS A 36 -9.84 -3.99 -3.74
N ALA A 37 -9.84 -3.71 -2.43
CA ALA A 37 -10.68 -4.41 -1.46
C ALA A 37 -12.18 -4.25 -1.75
N ILE A 38 -12.63 -3.04 -2.06
CA ILE A 38 -14.03 -2.75 -2.40
C ILE A 38 -14.45 -3.50 -3.66
N HIS A 39 -13.63 -3.44 -4.71
CA HIS A 39 -13.89 -4.13 -5.97
C HIS A 39 -14.00 -5.65 -5.78
N CYS A 40 -13.06 -6.25 -5.04
CA CYS A 40 -13.04 -7.69 -4.75
C CYS A 40 -14.29 -8.15 -3.98
N LEU A 41 -14.93 -7.27 -3.20
CA LEU A 41 -16.15 -7.61 -2.46
C LEU A 41 -17.42 -7.31 -3.27
N LEU A 42 -17.46 -6.17 -3.98
CA LEU A 42 -18.65 -5.74 -4.71
C LEU A 42 -18.91 -6.60 -5.95
N VAL A 43 -17.91 -6.84 -6.80
CA VAL A 43 -18.08 -7.56 -8.07
C VAL A 43 -18.73 -8.94 -7.88
N PRO A 44 -18.24 -9.83 -6.99
CA PRO A 44 -18.87 -11.14 -6.81
C PRO A 44 -20.30 -11.06 -6.27
N ILE A 45 -20.62 -10.04 -5.46
CA ILE A 45 -21.98 -9.80 -4.96
C ILE A 45 -22.90 -9.40 -6.13
N PHE A 46 -22.47 -8.46 -6.97
CA PHE A 46 -23.25 -8.01 -8.13
C PHE A 46 -23.44 -9.11 -9.18
N VAL A 47 -22.43 -9.95 -9.41
CA VAL A 47 -22.53 -11.14 -10.28
C VAL A 47 -23.53 -12.17 -9.73
N SER A 48 -23.64 -12.29 -8.41
CA SER A 48 -24.64 -13.17 -7.79
C SER A 48 -26.06 -12.65 -7.91
N LEU A 49 -26.23 -11.32 -8.03
CA LEU A 49 -27.53 -10.63 -8.11
C LEU A 49 -28.02 -10.45 -9.55
N LEU A 50 -27.11 -10.24 -10.51
CA LEU A 50 -27.42 -10.08 -11.93
C LEU A 50 -26.77 -11.23 -12.73
N PRO A 51 -27.51 -11.89 -13.64
CA PRO A 51 -26.95 -12.93 -14.52
C PRO A 51 -26.13 -12.31 -15.66
N LEU A 52 -25.19 -11.42 -15.35
CA LEU A 52 -24.27 -10.74 -16.27
C LEU A 52 -22.86 -11.36 -16.20
N TYR A 53 -22.81 -12.69 -16.08
CA TYR A 53 -21.60 -13.48 -15.89
C TYR A 53 -20.45 -13.13 -16.86
N PRO A 54 -20.68 -13.02 -18.19
CA PRO A 54 -19.58 -12.86 -19.15
C PRO A 54 -18.90 -11.48 -19.07
N VAL A 55 -19.65 -10.43 -18.76
CA VAL A 55 -19.13 -9.06 -18.72
C VAL A 55 -18.36 -8.82 -17.42
N ALA A 56 -18.83 -9.39 -16.32
CA ALA A 56 -18.21 -9.23 -15.03
C ALA A 56 -16.89 -10.01 -14.90
N GLU A 57 -16.81 -11.20 -15.49
CA GLU A 57 -15.60 -12.02 -15.53
C GLU A 57 -14.48 -11.31 -16.32
N TYR A 58 -14.83 -10.71 -17.46
CA TYR A 58 -13.90 -9.86 -18.22
C TYR A 58 -13.44 -8.63 -17.44
N ILE A 59 -14.29 -7.99 -16.65
CA ILE A 59 -13.82 -6.84 -15.84
C ILE A 59 -12.88 -7.32 -14.72
N HIS A 60 -13.17 -8.47 -14.11
CA HIS A 60 -12.44 -9.02 -12.98
C HIS A 60 -11.03 -9.49 -13.34
N GLU A 61 -10.82 -10.06 -14.54
CA GLU A 61 -9.50 -10.54 -14.99
C GLU A 61 -8.51 -9.39 -15.22
N TRP A 62 -8.97 -8.22 -15.71
CA TRP A 62 -8.09 -7.09 -16.03
C TRP A 62 -7.90 -6.12 -14.86
N THR A 63 -8.83 -6.06 -13.90
CA THR A 63 -8.69 -5.14 -12.76
C THR A 63 -7.56 -5.51 -11.81
N HIS A 64 -7.36 -6.80 -11.49
CA HIS A 64 -6.24 -7.24 -10.65
C HIS A 64 -4.86 -6.82 -11.18
N PRO A 65 -4.49 -7.11 -12.44
CA PRO A 65 -3.18 -6.74 -12.96
C PRO A 65 -3.00 -5.22 -13.07
N VAL A 66 -4.05 -4.47 -13.42
CA VAL A 66 -4.01 -3.01 -13.49
C VAL A 66 -3.80 -2.40 -12.10
N LEU A 67 -4.55 -2.85 -11.09
CA LEU A 67 -4.37 -2.42 -9.71
C LEU A 67 -2.99 -2.80 -9.17
N LEU A 68 -2.50 -4.00 -9.46
CA LEU A 68 -1.16 -4.43 -9.04
C LEU A 68 -0.08 -3.53 -9.64
N MET A 69 -0.17 -3.23 -10.94
CA MET A 69 0.76 -2.33 -11.64
C MET A 69 0.78 -0.92 -11.00
N LEU A 70 -0.37 -0.47 -10.47
CA LEU A 70 -0.51 0.82 -9.81
C LEU A 70 -0.02 0.79 -8.34
N ILE A 71 -0.20 -0.33 -7.65
CA ILE A 71 0.21 -0.54 -6.25
C ILE A 71 1.73 -0.68 -6.13
N ILE A 72 2.39 -1.36 -7.08
CA ILE A 72 3.84 -1.57 -7.08
C ILE A 72 4.64 -0.26 -6.89
N PRO A 73 4.43 0.80 -7.70
CA PRO A 73 5.15 2.06 -7.51
C PRO A 73 4.76 2.74 -6.19
N ALA A 74 3.49 2.66 -5.77
CA ALA A 74 3.07 3.22 -4.48
C ALA A 74 3.80 2.57 -3.30
N VAL A 75 3.93 1.23 -3.30
CA VAL A 75 4.71 0.48 -2.31
C VAL A 75 6.19 0.83 -2.41
N TYR A 76 6.75 0.86 -3.62
CA TYR A 76 8.16 1.15 -3.85
C TYR A 76 8.57 2.53 -3.32
N PHE A 77 7.79 3.58 -3.60
CA PHE A 77 8.07 4.93 -3.13
C PHE A 77 7.73 5.15 -1.64
N SER A 78 6.86 4.30 -1.09
CA SER A 78 6.51 4.31 0.33
C SER A 78 7.60 3.66 1.20
N ILE A 79 8.25 2.60 0.70
CA ILE A 79 9.30 1.88 1.44
C ILE A 79 10.47 2.81 1.79
N ARG A 80 10.92 2.71 3.04
CA ARG A 80 12.14 3.37 3.50
C ARG A 80 13.26 2.33 3.65
N PRO A 81 14.43 2.53 3.03
CA PRO A 81 15.62 1.78 3.41
C PRO A 81 16.06 2.21 4.81
N GLY A 82 16.05 1.29 5.78
CA GLY A 82 16.49 1.53 7.15
C GLY A 82 16.10 0.43 8.13
N TYR A 83 17.03 0.03 9.00
CA TYR A 83 16.91 -1.12 9.90
C TYR A 83 15.77 -1.03 10.93
N GLU A 84 15.35 0.19 11.30
CA GLU A 84 14.26 0.41 12.27
C GLU A 84 12.86 0.24 11.68
N TYR A 85 12.75 0.22 10.34
CA TYR A 85 11.47 0.18 9.62
C TYR A 85 11.18 -1.17 8.97
N ASN A 86 11.95 -2.18 9.35
CA ASN A 86 11.85 -3.53 8.81
C ASN A 86 10.43 -4.10 8.92
N PHE A 87 9.68 -3.78 9.98
CA PHE A 87 8.31 -4.28 10.16
C PHE A 87 7.33 -3.67 9.15
N ILE A 88 7.37 -2.34 8.92
CA ILE A 88 6.45 -1.66 7.99
C ILE A 88 6.75 -2.09 6.55
N THR A 89 8.04 -2.14 6.20
CA THR A 89 8.49 -2.64 4.91
C THR A 89 8.10 -4.10 4.71
N ALA A 90 8.24 -4.95 5.73
CA ALA A 90 7.80 -6.34 5.66
C ALA A 90 6.28 -6.47 5.49
N LEU A 91 5.48 -5.59 6.09
CA LEU A 91 4.02 -5.59 5.96
C LEU A 91 3.57 -5.18 4.54
N LEU A 92 4.21 -4.14 3.98
CA LEU A 92 3.96 -3.71 2.61
C LEU A 92 4.39 -4.77 1.58
N LEU A 93 5.58 -5.35 1.78
CA LEU A 93 6.08 -6.41 0.92
C LEU A 93 5.24 -7.69 1.04
N SER A 94 4.81 -8.08 2.24
CA SER A 94 3.97 -9.26 2.41
C SER A 94 2.61 -9.10 1.75
N GLY A 95 1.96 -7.93 1.92
CA GLY A 95 0.72 -7.61 1.22
C GLY A 95 0.90 -7.65 -0.30
N LEU A 96 1.98 -7.07 -0.82
CA LEU A 96 2.28 -7.09 -2.26
C LEU A 96 2.58 -8.50 -2.78
N SER A 97 3.34 -9.30 -2.04
CA SER A 97 3.64 -10.69 -2.38
C SER A 97 2.38 -11.56 -2.38
N ILE A 98 1.45 -11.34 -1.46
CA ILE A 98 0.16 -12.04 -1.45
C ILE A 98 -0.61 -11.73 -2.73
N LEU A 99 -0.74 -10.46 -3.12
CA LEU A 99 -1.42 -10.09 -4.36
C LEU A 99 -0.76 -10.71 -5.59
N PHE A 100 0.57 -10.72 -5.63
CA PHE A 100 1.33 -11.32 -6.73
C PHE A 100 1.12 -12.84 -6.79
N LEU A 101 1.11 -13.51 -5.63
CA LEU A 101 0.90 -14.94 -5.53
C LEU A 101 -0.52 -15.34 -5.94
N THR A 102 -1.53 -14.56 -5.55
CA THR A 102 -2.92 -14.81 -5.97
C THR A 102 -3.07 -14.74 -7.49
N TRP A 103 -2.41 -13.79 -8.15
CA TRP A 103 -2.37 -13.77 -9.61
C TRP A 103 -1.66 -15.01 -10.18
N GLY A 104 -0.47 -15.34 -9.68
CA GLY A 104 0.28 -16.49 -10.19
C GLY A 104 -0.39 -17.85 -9.97
N LEU A 105 -1.27 -17.97 -8.97
CA LEU A 105 -1.97 -19.20 -8.62
C LEU A 105 -3.45 -19.20 -9.02
N HIS A 106 -3.90 -18.25 -9.85
CA HIS A 106 -5.33 -18.11 -10.16
C HIS A 106 -5.94 -19.41 -10.72
N ASP A 107 -5.18 -20.20 -11.51
CA ASP A 107 -5.64 -21.47 -12.06
C ASP A 107 -5.90 -22.56 -10.99
N TRP A 108 -5.30 -22.40 -9.81
CA TRP A 108 -5.36 -23.37 -8.71
C TRP A 108 -6.29 -22.94 -7.58
N LEU A 109 -6.63 -21.65 -7.48
CA LEU A 109 -7.54 -21.15 -6.46
C LEU A 109 -8.98 -21.16 -6.97
N SER A 110 -9.90 -21.51 -6.07
CA SER A 110 -11.31 -21.24 -6.35
C SER A 110 -11.60 -19.75 -6.24
N GLN A 111 -12.60 -19.26 -6.99
CA GLN A 111 -13.02 -17.85 -7.03
C GLN A 111 -13.24 -17.23 -5.63
N LYS A 112 -13.70 -18.05 -4.67
CA LYS A 112 -13.88 -17.63 -3.26
C LYS A 112 -12.56 -17.46 -2.54
N GLU A 113 -11.62 -18.37 -2.74
CA GLU A 113 -10.30 -18.32 -2.10
C GLU A 113 -9.48 -17.15 -2.65
N GLU A 114 -9.53 -16.91 -3.95
CA GLU A 114 -8.91 -15.72 -4.57
C GLU A 114 -9.41 -14.43 -3.93
N THR A 115 -10.73 -14.32 -3.74
CA THR A 115 -11.37 -13.15 -3.13
C THR A 115 -10.87 -12.92 -1.70
N TRP A 116 -10.88 -13.96 -0.86
CA TRP A 116 -10.45 -13.84 0.53
C TRP A 116 -8.95 -13.52 0.65
N VAL A 117 -8.11 -14.19 -0.14
CA VAL A 117 -6.66 -13.98 -0.10
C VAL A 117 -6.30 -12.56 -0.59
N THR A 118 -6.91 -12.09 -1.69
CA THR A 118 -6.68 -10.72 -2.19
C THR A 118 -7.19 -9.66 -1.22
N PHE A 119 -8.33 -9.90 -0.58
CA PHE A 119 -8.87 -9.01 0.44
C PHE A 119 -7.92 -8.88 1.64
N LEU A 120 -7.38 -10.01 2.12
CA LEU A 120 -6.39 -10.02 3.20
C LEU A 120 -5.09 -9.31 2.79
N GLY A 121 -4.58 -9.55 1.58
CA GLY A 121 -3.43 -8.84 1.03
C GLY A 121 -3.65 -7.32 0.95
N SER A 122 -4.84 -6.90 0.55
CA SER A 122 -5.22 -5.48 0.50
C SER A 122 -5.28 -4.85 1.89
N MET A 123 -5.82 -5.55 2.89
CA MET A 123 -5.82 -5.05 4.27
C MET A 123 -4.43 -4.90 4.86
N LEU A 124 -3.50 -5.82 4.55
CA LEU A 124 -2.10 -5.68 4.93
C LEU A 124 -1.45 -4.45 4.32
N LEU A 125 -1.69 -4.16 3.04
CA LEU A 125 -1.18 -2.97 2.37
C LEU A 125 -1.75 -1.68 2.97
N ILE A 126 -3.07 -1.61 3.21
CA ILE A 126 -3.70 -0.47 3.88
C ILE A 126 -3.07 -0.24 5.25
N GLY A 127 -2.91 -1.30 6.04
CA GLY A 127 -2.27 -1.24 7.35
C GLY A 127 -0.81 -0.78 7.27
N GLY A 128 -0.05 -1.27 6.29
CA GLY A 128 1.34 -0.89 6.06
C GLY A 128 1.48 0.59 5.71
N HIS A 129 0.70 1.08 4.75
CA HIS A 129 0.70 2.50 4.37
C HIS A 129 0.21 3.40 5.51
N TRP A 130 -0.78 2.96 6.28
CA TRP A 130 -1.28 3.70 7.44
C TRP A 130 -0.23 3.84 8.53
N LEU A 131 0.46 2.76 8.87
CA LEU A 131 1.56 2.78 9.85
C LEU A 131 2.72 3.65 9.35
N ASN A 132 3.04 3.60 8.05
CA ASN A 132 4.07 4.44 7.46
C ASN A 132 3.70 5.93 7.56
N TYR A 133 2.47 6.28 7.18
CA TYR A 133 1.93 7.63 7.29
C TYR A 133 1.94 8.18 8.73
N LYS A 134 1.53 7.35 9.70
CA LYS A 134 1.57 7.72 11.13
C LYS A 134 2.99 8.01 11.60
N SER A 135 3.96 7.19 11.17
CA SER A 135 5.37 7.38 11.50
C SER A 135 5.95 8.67 10.91
N HIS A 136 5.52 9.05 9.70
CA HIS A 136 5.93 10.29 9.05
C HIS A 136 5.37 11.53 9.76
N SER A 137 4.12 11.46 10.21
CA SER A 137 3.44 12.55 10.91
C SER A 137 4.09 12.86 12.27
N ALA A 138 4.50 11.83 13.01
CA ALA A 138 5.22 12.01 14.28
C ALA A 138 6.58 12.70 14.10
N ARG A 139 7.32 12.38 13.02
CA ARG A 139 8.61 13.00 12.71
C ARG A 139 8.49 14.42 12.17
N ALA A 140 7.44 14.71 11.42
CA ALA A 140 7.16 16.08 10.98
C ALA A 140 6.94 17.00 12.19
N CYS A 141 6.27 16.51 13.24
CA CYS A 141 6.06 17.26 14.47
C CYS A 141 7.35 17.46 15.28
N SER A 142 8.20 16.43 15.42
CA SER A 142 9.46 16.58 16.17
C SER A 142 10.43 17.56 15.50
N VAL A 143 10.47 17.60 14.17
CA VAL A 143 11.29 18.57 13.42
C VAL A 143 10.75 20.00 13.56
N ALA A 144 9.43 20.16 13.68
CA ALA A 144 8.80 21.48 13.88
C ALA A 144 8.98 22.04 15.30
N GLU A 145 9.19 21.17 16.29
CA GLU A 145 9.41 21.57 17.69
C GLU A 145 10.87 21.98 17.98
N GLU A 146 11.81 21.60 17.10
CA GLU A 146 13.21 22.01 17.15
C GLU A 146 13.48 23.39 16.50
N TYR A 147 12.44 24.05 15.96
CA TYR A 147 12.50 25.38 15.31
C TYR A 147 11.79 26.45 16.14
#